data_AF-A0A3B9BQA5-F1
#
_entry.id   AF-A0A3B9BQA5-F1
#
_cell.length_a   1.000
_cell.length_b   1.000
_cell.length_c   1.000
_cell.angle_alpha   90.00
_cell.angle_beta   90.00
_cell.angle_gamma   90.00
#
_symmetry.space_group_name_H-M   'P 1'
#
loop_
_entity.id
_entity.type
_entity.pdbx_description
1 polymer ?
#
loop_
_entity_poly.entity_id
_entity_poly.type
_entity_poly.pdbx_seq_one_letter_code
_entity_poly.pdbx_strand_id
1 'polypeptide(L)' 'AMSADRKFSVIDAECVACNLCVEVCPVEDCITMVAQPAGTVDPRTGITVVDDYANWTTHPNNPGAVAAE' A
#
# COMPACT_ATOMS: atom_id res chain seq x y z
N ALA A 1 4.79 -19.34 -13.20
CA ALA A 1 4.80 -20.39 -12.16
C ALA A 1 5.40 -19.82 -10.88
N MET A 2 4.96 -20.25 -9.70
CA MET A 2 5.54 -19.78 -8.42
C MET A 2 6.99 -20.23 -8.30
N SER A 3 7.84 -19.44 -7.62
CA SER A 3 9.23 -19.83 -7.35
C SER A 3 9.29 -21.05 -6.42
N ALA A 4 10.38 -21.81 -6.49
CA ALA A 4 10.56 -23.02 -5.67
C ALA A 4 10.60 -22.70 -4.16
N ASP A 5 11.16 -21.54 -3.80
CA ASP A 5 11.29 -21.03 -2.44
C ASP A 5 10.05 -20.28 -1.93
N ARG A 6 9.07 -20.00 -2.81
CA ARG A 6 7.81 -19.30 -2.47
C ARG A 6 8.03 -18.00 -1.70
N LYS A 7 9.04 -17.23 -2.09
CA LYS A 7 9.32 -15.91 -1.53
C LYS A 7 8.55 -14.84 -2.29
N PHE A 8 7.90 -13.96 -1.54
CA PHE A 8 7.15 -12.83 -2.08
C PHE A 8 7.72 -11.53 -1.53
N SER A 9 7.64 -10.47 -2.32
CA SER A 9 8.07 -9.12 -1.95
C SER A 9 6.94 -8.14 -2.25
N VAL A 10 6.83 -7.10 -1.42
CA VAL A 10 5.98 -5.95 -1.71
C VAL A 10 6.69 -5.08 -2.73
N ILE A 11 5.96 -4.61 -3.74
CA ILE A 11 6.44 -3.59 -4.67
C ILE A 11 5.96 -2.24 -4.11
N ASP A 12 6.82 -1.57 -3.34
CA ASP A 12 6.43 -0.34 -2.63
C ASP A 12 5.86 0.73 -3.58
N ALA A 13 6.46 0.86 -4.77
CA ALA A 13 6.02 1.81 -5.81
C ALA A 13 4.56 1.59 -6.28
N GLU A 14 4.02 0.39 -6.13
CA GLU A 14 2.64 0.04 -6.53
C GLU A 14 1.69 -0.10 -5.32
N CYS A 15 2.20 0.06 -4.09
CA CYS A 15 1.41 -0.15 -2.88
C CYS A 15 0.38 0.97 -2.64
N VAL A 16 -0.91 0.70 -2.79
CA VAL A 16 -1.97 1.72 -2.58
C VAL A 16 -2.40 1.92 -1.12
N ALA A 17 -1.65 1.39 -0.15
CA ALA A 17 -1.99 1.42 1.29
C ALA A 17 -3.39 0.86 1.63
N CYS A 18 -3.78 -0.28 1.03
CA CYS A 18 -5.08 -0.91 1.25
C CYS A 18 -5.19 -1.78 2.51
N ASN A 19 -4.09 -2.06 3.20
CA ASN A 19 -4.00 -2.96 4.36
C ASN A 19 -4.34 -4.44 4.09
N LEU A 20 -4.84 -4.79 2.89
CA LEU A 20 -5.31 -6.14 2.57
C LEU A 20 -4.23 -7.21 2.75
N CYS A 21 -2.98 -6.92 2.36
CA CYS A 21 -1.88 -7.89 2.47
C CYS A 21 -1.61 -8.34 3.91
N VAL A 22 -1.72 -7.42 4.89
CA VAL A 22 -1.53 -7.72 6.31
C VAL A 22 -2.75 -8.43 6.88
N GLU A 23 -3.95 -8.03 6.47
CA GLU A 23 -5.20 -8.63 6.95
C GLU A 23 -5.37 -10.08 6.53
N VAL A 24 -5.00 -10.42 5.28
CA VAL A 24 -5.22 -11.77 4.73
C VAL A 24 -4.04 -12.72 4.93
N CYS A 25 -2.90 -12.22 5.41
CA CYS A 25 -1.73 -13.07 5.61
C CYS A 25 -2.03 -14.11 6.71
N PRO A 26 -1.92 -15.42 6.43
CA PRO A 26 -2.20 -16.45 7.43
C PRO A 26 -1.07 -16.64 8.45
N VAL A 27 0.04 -15.91 8.30
CA VAL A 27 1.23 -16.01 9.15
C VAL A 27 1.28 -14.82 10.09
N GLU A 28 1.24 -15.11 11.39
CA GLU A 28 1.38 -14.11 12.45
C GLU A 28 2.70 -13.35 12.32
N ASP A 29 2.66 -12.03 12.53
CA ASP A 29 3.80 -11.12 12.47
C ASP A 29 4.64 -11.19 11.17
N CYS A 30 4.06 -11.66 10.06
CA CYS A 30 4.77 -11.80 8.79
C CYS A 30 4.97 -10.48 8.04
N ILE A 31 4.04 -9.54 8.17
CA ILE A 31 4.06 -8.26 7.43
C ILE A 31 3.75 -7.12 8.40
N THR A 32 4.61 -6.11 8.42
CA THR A 32 4.41 -4.89 9.21
C THR A 32 3.99 -3.74 8.31
N MET A 33 2.82 -3.17 8.53
CA MET A 33 2.46 -1.88 7.93
C MET A 33 3.19 -0.75 8.66
N VAL A 34 3.88 0.11 7.91
CA VAL A 34 4.57 1.28 8.44
C VAL A 34 3.89 2.54 7.92
N ALA A 35 3.32 3.32 8.83
CA ALA A 35 2.72 4.60 8.49
C ALA A 35 3.79 5.59 7.99
N GLN A 36 3.46 6.34 6.94
CA GLN A 36 4.31 7.43 6.47
C GLN A 36 4.07 8.69 7.32
N PRO A 37 5.10 9.36 7.86
CA PRO A 37 4.91 10.56 8.66
C PRO A 37 4.36 11.73 7.84
N ALA A 38 3.49 12.54 8.44
CA ALA A 38 3.05 13.80 7.84
C ALA A 38 4.25 14.71 7.49
N GLY A 39 4.16 15.39 6.36
CA GLY A 39 5.23 16.23 5.82
C GLY A 39 6.29 15.48 4.99
N THR A 40 6.28 14.14 4.96
CA THR A 40 7.12 13.36 4.05
C THR A 40 6.52 13.30 2.65
N VAL A 41 7.35 13.06 1.62
CA VAL A 41 6.87 12.82 0.26
C VAL A 41 6.59 11.34 0.09
N ASP A 42 5.36 11.00 -0.29
CA ASP A 42 4.98 9.65 -0.65
C ASP A 42 5.70 9.24 -1.95
N PRO A 43 6.61 8.24 -1.92
CA PRO A 43 7.39 7.84 -3.10
C PRO A 43 6.54 7.22 -4.21
N ARG A 44 5.28 6.87 -3.93
CA ARG A 44 4.36 6.19 -4.85
C ARG A 44 3.59 7.17 -5.73
N THR A 45 3.39 8.38 -5.22
CA THR A 45 2.56 9.42 -5.85
C THR A 45 3.31 10.73 -6.08
N GLY A 46 4.42 10.94 -5.36
CA GLY A 46 5.17 12.21 -5.34
C GLY A 46 4.48 13.32 -4.53
N ILE A 47 3.42 12.99 -3.79
CA ILE A 47 2.60 13.95 -3.04
C ILE A 47 3.05 13.98 -1.58
N THR A 48 3.02 15.15 -0.95
CA THR A 48 3.28 15.28 0.50
C THR A 48 2.16 14.64 1.31
N VAL A 49 2.52 13.79 2.27
CA VAL A 49 1.60 13.19 3.23
C VAL A 49 1.06 14.26 4.16
N VAL A 50 -0.26 14.38 4.23
CA VAL A 50 -0.98 15.27 5.16
C VAL A 50 -1.47 14.47 6.37
N ASP A 51 -1.69 15.15 7.50
CA ASP A 51 -2.16 14.53 8.75
C ASP A 51 -3.70 14.39 8.81
N ASP A 52 -4.39 14.72 7.72
CA ASP A 52 -5.84 14.53 7.60
C ASP A 52 -6.18 13.05 7.43
N TYR A 53 -7.36 12.66 7.91
CA TYR A 53 -7.86 11.30 7.70
C TYR A 53 -7.97 10.99 6.20
N ALA A 54 -7.33 9.89 5.79
CA ALA A 54 -7.41 9.33 4.46
C ALA A 54 -7.36 7.80 4.53
N ASN A 55 -7.82 7.14 3.47
CA ASN A 55 -7.70 5.69 3.34
C ASN A 55 -7.50 5.29 1.87
N TRP A 56 -7.35 4.00 1.60
CA TRP A 56 -7.06 3.49 0.27
C TRP A 56 -8.09 3.88 -0.80
N THR A 57 -9.36 4.16 -0.42
CA THR A 57 -10.40 4.60 -1.37
C THR A 57 -10.12 5.98 -1.96
N THR A 58 -9.28 6.78 -1.32
CA THR A 58 -8.86 8.11 -1.80
C THR A 58 -7.42 8.11 -2.33
N HIS A 59 -6.75 6.96 -2.39
CA HIS A 59 -5.37 6.88 -2.84
C HIS A 59 -5.27 7.12 -4.36
N PRO A 60 -4.37 8.00 -4.86
CA PRO A 60 -4.30 8.35 -6.29
C PRO A 60 -4.09 7.15 -7.23
N ASN A 61 -3.33 6.16 -6.79
CA ASN A 61 -3.06 4.95 -7.57
C ASN A 61 -4.11 3.83 -7.37
N ASN A 62 -5.17 4.04 -6.57
CA ASN A 62 -6.21 3.02 -6.41
C ASN A 62 -7.09 2.97 -7.67
N PRO A 63 -7.11 1.85 -8.42
CA PRO A 63 -7.93 1.74 -9.63
C PRO A 63 -9.43 1.89 -9.37
N GLY A 64 -9.89 1.57 -8.16
CA GLY A 64 -11.29 1.77 -7.75
C GLY A 64 -11.64 3.19 -7.34
N ALA A 65 -10.64 4.08 -7.18
CA ALA A 65 -10.85 5.48 -6.86
C ALA A 65 -11.06 6.34 -8.12
N VAL A 66 -10.57 5.89 -9.28
CA VAL A 66 -10.75 6.57 -10.57
C VAL A 66 -11.96 5.95 -11.27
N ALA A 67 -12.88 6.78 -11.77
CA ALA A 67 -13.98 6.29 -12.58
C ALA A 67 -13.44 5.60 -13.84
N ALA A 68 -14.07 4.49 -14.25
CA ALA A 68 -13.79 3.87 -15.54
C ALA A 68 -14.30 4.81 -16.65
N GLU A 69 -13.40 5.59 -17.24
CA GLU A 69 -13.64 6.29 -18.51
C GLU A 69 -13.47 5.34 -19.71
#